data_AF-A0A1U7GSM5-F1
#
_entry.id   AF-A0A1U7GSM5-F1
#
_cell.length_a   1.000
_cell.length_b   1.000
_cell.length_c   1.000
_cell.angle_alpha   90.00
_cell.angle_beta   90.00
_cell.angle_gamma   90.00
#
_symmetry.space_group_name_H-M   'P 1'
#
loop_
_entity.id
_entity.type
_entity.pdbx_description
1 polymer ?
#
loop_
_entity_poly.entity_id
_entity_poly.type
_entity_poly.pdbx_seq_one_letter_code
_entity_poly.pdbx_strand_id
1 'polypeptide(L)'
;MVKKLNVKVTAEQMAIAHENGIHTNTVYARLKNGWELTKAITEPPKKLPQLAKLKRNEEGSLIAEQPKGRLRSLRLDQDLDDAVDKAIAESGLTMADWFSEIVRKNISSKKRKTA
;
A
#
# COMPACT_ATOMS: atom_id res chain seq x y z
N MET A 1 -5.33 14.91 19.41
CA MET A 1 -4.65 16.21 19.63
C MET A 1 -3.15 16.00 19.45
N VAL A 2 -2.51 16.69 18.51
CA VAL A 2 -1.04 16.67 18.40
C VAL A 2 -0.50 17.77 19.31
N LYS A 3 0.20 17.40 20.40
CA LYS A 3 0.88 18.36 21.28
C LYS A 3 1.89 19.16 20.44
N LYS A 4 1.73 20.48 20.38
CA LYS A 4 2.78 21.37 19.85
C LYS A 4 3.96 21.32 20.84
N LEU A 5 4.99 20.55 20.53
CA LEU A 5 6.26 20.64 21.25
C LEU A 5 7.03 21.86 20.76
N ASN A 6 7.24 22.83 21.64
CA ASN A 6 8.01 24.04 21.40
C ASN A 6 9.51 23.82 21.71
N VAL A 7 10.06 22.68 21.28
CA VAL A 7 11.45 22.29 21.58
C VAL A 7 12.39 23.04 20.64
N LYS A 8 13.15 23.99 21.19
CA LYS A 8 14.24 24.66 20.49
C LYS A 8 15.42 23.69 20.38
N VAL A 9 15.63 23.15 19.18
CA VAL A 9 16.81 22.33 18.86
C VAL A 9 17.95 23.27 18.50
N THR A 10 19.12 23.11 19.13
CA THR A 10 20.30 23.93 18.82
C THR A 10 21.05 23.40 17.59
N ALA A 11 21.87 24.26 16.99
CA ALA A 11 22.68 23.88 15.81
C ALA A 11 23.63 22.71 16.11
N GLU A 12 24.20 22.66 17.32
CA GLU A 12 25.07 21.56 17.77
C GLU A 12 24.34 20.21 17.80
N GLN A 13 23.10 20.18 18.28
CA GLN A 13 22.29 18.97 18.34
C GLN A 13 21.91 18.48 16.93
N MET A 14 21.73 19.40 15.99
CA MET A 14 21.52 19.06 14.58
C MET A 14 22.80 18.53 13.93
N ALA A 15 23.97 19.05 14.31
CA ALA A 15 25.25 18.54 13.83
C ALA A 15 25.46 17.07 14.28
N ILE A 16 25.17 16.76 15.54
CA ILE A 16 25.23 15.39 16.08
C ILE A 16 24.25 14.47 15.32
N ALA A 17 23.02 14.93 15.07
CA ALA A 17 22.06 14.15 14.31
C ALA A 17 22.55 13.86 12.88
N HIS A 18 23.16 14.85 12.23
CA HIS A 18 23.71 14.72 10.89
C HIS A 18 24.90 13.76 10.85
N GLU A 19 25.80 13.83 11.83
CA GLU A 19 26.91 12.88 12.00
C GLU A 19 26.41 11.44 12.16
N ASN A 20 25.29 11.26 12.86
CA ASN A 20 24.59 9.97 13.01
C ASN A 20 23.76 9.56 11.78
N GLY A 21 23.81 10.33 10.68
CA GLY A 21 23.05 10.05 9.45
C GLY A 21 21.53 10.23 9.59
N ILE A 22 21.08 11.01 10.58
CA ILE A 22 19.67 11.30 10.84
C ILE A 22 19.32 12.63 10.20
N HIS A 23 18.33 12.61 9.30
CA HIS A 23 17.87 13.84 8.66
C HIS A 23 17.13 14.73 9.67
N THR A 24 17.30 16.05 9.56
CA THR A 24 16.59 17.07 10.34
C THR A 24 15.08 16.84 10.44
N ASN A 25 14.42 16.50 9.33
CA ASN A 25 12.99 16.18 9.29
C ASN A 25 12.64 14.98 10.18
N THR A 26 13.52 13.98 10.25
CA THR A 26 13.35 12.81 11.12
C THR A 26 13.43 13.21 12.60
N VAL A 27 14.35 14.11 12.96
CA VAL A 27 14.47 14.64 14.34
C VAL A 27 13.19 15.36 14.74
N TYR A 28 12.68 16.29 13.91
CA TYR A 28 11.44 17.01 14.20
C TYR A 28 10.22 16.09 14.24
N ALA A 29 10.13 15.10 13.35
CA ALA A 29 9.05 14.11 13.38
C ALA A 29 9.07 13.29 14.68
N ARG A 30 10.25 12.89 15.14
CA ARG A 30 10.43 12.19 16.42
C ARG A 30 10.02 13.06 17.60
N LEU A 31 10.45 14.32 17.65
CA LEU A 31 10.04 15.27 18.69
C LEU A 31 8.52 15.50 18.71
N LYS A 32 7.90 15.66 17.53
CA LYS A 32 6.44 15.79 17.39
C LYS A 32 5.70 14.54 17.90
N ASN A 33 6.30 13.37 17.73
CA ASN A 33 5.80 12.10 18.26
C ASN A 33 6.13 11.88 19.75
N GLY A 34 6.67 12.89 20.44
CA GLY A 34 6.95 12.83 21.87
C GLY A 34 8.25 12.09 22.24
N TRP A 35 9.17 11.91 21.30
CA TRP A 35 10.49 11.37 21.62
C TRP A 35 11.31 12.39 22.41
N GLU A 36 12.14 11.89 23.31
CA GLU A 36 13.17 12.69 23.96
C GLU A 36 14.21 13.17 22.93
N LEU A 37 14.76 14.37 23.11
CA LEU A 37 15.68 14.99 22.16
C LEU A 37 16.95 14.17 21.94
N THR A 38 17.55 13.68 23.03
CA THR A 38 18.70 12.77 23.03
C THR A 38 18.41 11.55 22.15
N LYS A 39 17.29 10.88 22.40
CA LYS A 39 16.83 9.73 21.62
C LYS A 39 16.53 10.09 20.16
N ALA A 40 16.05 11.30 19.90
CA ALA A 40 15.71 11.74 18.55
C ALA A 40 16.94 11.95 17.65
N ILE A 41 18.08 12.32 18.24
CA ILE A 41 19.34 12.62 17.53
C ILE A 41 20.37 11.47 17.53
N THR A 42 20.17 10.42 18.35
CA THR A 42 21.10 9.27 18.43
C THR A 42 20.54 7.99 17.81
N GLU A 43 19.22 7.77 17.90
CA GLU A 43 18.64 6.52 17.42
C GLU A 43 18.65 6.48 15.87
N PRO A 44 19.19 5.43 15.23
CA PRO A 44 19.17 5.33 13.77
C PRO A 44 17.73 5.22 13.25
N PRO A 45 17.40 5.81 12.08
CA PRO A 45 16.08 5.64 11.49
C PRO A 45 15.86 4.16 11.15
N LYS A 46 14.65 3.65 11.40
CA LYS A 46 14.28 2.29 10.99
C LYS A 46 14.54 2.17 9.48
N LYS A 47 15.38 1.22 9.09
CA LYS A 47 15.50 0.83 7.67
C LYS A 47 14.09 0.42 7.25
N LEU A 48 13.53 1.13 6.26
CA LEU A 48 12.26 0.74 5.67
C LEU A 48 12.37 -0.76 5.32
N PRO A 49 11.39 -1.60 5.69
CA PRO A 49 11.40 -3.00 5.28
C PRO A 49 11.57 -3.02 3.76
N GLN A 50 12.27 -4.02 3.26
CA GLN A 50 12.64 -4.16 1.84
C GLN A 50 11.43 -4.05 0.88
N LEU A 51 10.20 -4.13 1.39
CA LEU A 51 8.95 -3.74 0.74
C LEU A 51 8.95 -2.34 0.10
N ALA A 52 9.58 -1.33 0.72
CA ALA A 52 9.71 0.01 0.13
C ALA A 52 10.72 0.06 -1.03
N LYS A 53 11.52 -1.00 -1.21
CA LYS A 53 12.49 -1.18 -2.29
C LYS A 53 12.00 -2.10 -3.40
N LEU A 54 10.73 -2.53 -3.38
CA LEU A 54 10.12 -3.24 -4.50
C LEU A 54 10.13 -2.30 -5.71
N LYS A 55 11.15 -2.47 -6.56
CA LYS A 55 11.25 -1.81 -7.85
C LYS A 55 10.14 -2.37 -8.72
N ARG A 56 9.14 -1.51 -8.93
CA ARG A 56 8.54 -1.22 -10.22
C ARG A 56 9.25 -1.86 -11.44
N ASN A 57 8.50 -2.40 -12.41
CA ASN A 57 9.00 -2.87 -13.72
C ASN A 57 9.76 -1.75 -14.47
N GLU A 58 10.33 -2.02 -15.65
CA GLU A 58 11.24 -1.14 -16.40
C GLU A 58 10.66 0.29 -16.64
N GLU A 59 9.33 0.44 -16.64
CA GLU A 59 8.57 1.69 -16.74
C GLU A 59 8.17 2.33 -15.40
N GLY A 60 8.63 1.80 -14.27
CA GLY A 60 8.30 2.39 -13.00
C GLY A 60 6.88 2.07 -12.49
N SER A 61 6.32 0.86 -12.64
CA SER A 61 4.95 0.53 -12.17
C SER A 61 4.86 -0.42 -10.95
N LEU A 62 4.19 0.01 -9.87
CA LEU A 62 3.65 -0.82 -8.77
C LEU A 62 2.21 -1.25 -9.10
N ILE A 63 1.94 -1.52 -10.37
CA ILE A 63 0.58 -1.52 -10.92
C ILE A 63 0.43 -2.83 -11.67
N ALA A 64 -0.67 -3.53 -11.45
CA ALA A 64 -1.13 -4.54 -12.38
C ALA A 64 -1.00 -3.94 -13.79
N GLU A 65 -0.22 -4.55 -14.66
CA GLU A 65 0.18 -4.01 -15.98
C GLU A 65 -1.02 -3.75 -16.91
N GLN A 66 -2.23 -4.08 -16.46
CA GLN A 66 -3.48 -3.87 -17.16
C GLN A 66 -4.11 -2.53 -16.72
N PRO A 67 -4.60 -1.70 -17.67
CA PRO A 67 -5.42 -0.55 -17.32
C PRO A 67 -6.64 -1.05 -16.54
N LYS A 68 -6.78 -0.57 -15.30
CA LYS A 68 -7.95 -0.92 -14.48
C LYS A 68 -9.20 -0.34 -15.17
N GLY A 69 -10.18 -1.19 -15.43
CA GLY A 69 -11.46 -0.78 -16.00
C GLY A 69 -12.29 0.09 -15.04
N ARG A 70 -13.41 0.64 -15.54
CA ARG A 70 -14.38 1.38 -14.72
C ARG A 70 -14.95 0.49 -13.61
N LEU A 71 -14.95 0.97 -12.37
CA LEU A 71 -15.62 0.30 -11.25
C LEU A 71 -17.11 0.11 -11.54
N ARG A 72 -17.61 -1.11 -11.36
CA ARG A 72 -19.02 -1.48 -11.48
C ARG A 72 -19.53 -1.85 -10.09
N SER A 73 -20.46 -1.06 -9.55
CA SER A 73 -21.23 -1.46 -8.38
C SER A 73 -22.48 -2.20 -8.85
N LEU A 74 -22.69 -3.40 -8.31
CA LEU A 74 -23.90 -4.21 -8.49
C LEU A 74 -24.44 -4.55 -7.10
N ARG A 75 -25.75 -4.70 -6.97
CA ARG A 75 -26.35 -5.35 -5.81
C ARG A 75 -26.81 -6.73 -6.26
N LEU A 76 -26.34 -7.75 -5.57
CA LEU A 76 -26.79 -9.12 -5.73
C LEU A 76 -27.80 -9.42 -4.63
N ASP A 77 -28.70 -10.37 -4.89
CA ASP A 77 -29.50 -10.97 -3.83
C ASP A 77 -28.59 -11.76 -2.88
N GLN A 78 -28.97 -11.84 -1.59
CA GLN A 78 -28.11 -12.42 -0.55
C GLN A 78 -27.67 -13.85 -0.88
N ASP A 79 -28.60 -14.69 -1.34
CA ASP A 79 -28.31 -16.08 -1.68
C ASP A 79 -27.23 -16.21 -2.77
N LEU A 80 -27.18 -15.25 -3.69
CA LEU A 80 -26.20 -15.22 -4.77
C LEU A 80 -24.85 -14.68 -4.29
N ASP A 81 -24.85 -13.69 -3.40
CA ASP A 81 -23.63 -13.17 -2.78
C ASP A 81 -22.90 -14.28 -2.00
N ASP A 82 -23.65 -15.04 -1.19
CA ASP A 82 -23.13 -16.20 -0.44
C ASP A 82 -22.59 -17.28 -1.39
N ALA A 83 -23.22 -17.48 -2.55
CA ALA A 83 -22.75 -18.43 -3.55
C ALA A 83 -21.46 -17.96 -4.23
N VAL A 84 -21.30 -16.66 -4.47
CA VAL A 84 -20.07 -16.07 -5.01
C VAL A 84 -18.92 -16.26 -4.02
N ASP A 85 -19.14 -16.00 -2.73
CA ASP A 85 -18.11 -16.17 -1.71
C ASP A 85 -17.63 -17.63 -1.62
N LYS A 86 -18.55 -18.60 -1.67
CA LYS A 86 -18.21 -20.03 -1.71
C LYS A 86 -17.39 -20.37 -2.96
N ALA A 87 -17.82 -19.89 -4.13
CA ALA A 87 -17.13 -20.17 -5.38
C ALA A 87 -15.72 -19.56 -5.43
N ILE A 88 -15.54 -18.37 -4.85
CA ILE A 88 -14.22 -17.73 -4.71
C ILE A 88 -13.34 -18.59 -3.78
N ALA A 89 -13.87 -19.01 -2.62
CA ALA A 89 -13.14 -19.84 -1.66
C ALA A 89 -12.71 -21.19 -2.25
N GLU A 90 -13.57 -21.85 -3.03
CA GLU A 90 -13.28 -23.12 -3.70
C GLU A 90 -12.25 -22.97 -4.83
N SER A 91 -12.29 -21.85 -5.56
CA SER A 91 -11.35 -21.59 -6.66
C SER A 91 -9.92 -21.25 -6.19
N GLY A 92 -9.77 -20.75 -4.95
CA GLY A 92 -8.50 -20.25 -4.44
C GLY A 92 -8.00 -18.98 -5.14
N LEU A 93 -8.83 -18.34 -5.98
CA LEU A 93 -8.52 -17.13 -6.73
C LEU A 93 -8.96 -15.88 -5.97
N THR A 94 -8.45 -14.72 -6.39
CA THR A 94 -9.02 -13.45 -5.95
C THR A 94 -10.38 -13.23 -6.62
N MET A 95 -11.26 -12.45 -5.97
CA MET A 95 -12.56 -12.07 -6.54
C MET A 95 -12.44 -11.47 -7.96
N ALA A 96 -11.40 -10.65 -8.19
CA ALA A 96 -11.16 -10.01 -9.48
C ALA A 96 -10.75 -11.01 -10.56
N ASP A 97 -9.90 -11.98 -10.23
CA ASP A 97 -9.44 -13.01 -11.15
C ASP A 97 -10.57 -13.99 -11.49
N TRP A 98 -11.30 -14.44 -10.46
CA TRP A 98 -12.46 -15.30 -10.61
C TRP A 98 -13.53 -14.66 -11.51
N PHE A 99 -13.87 -13.39 -11.29
CA PHE A 99 -14.78 -12.65 -12.17
C PHE A 99 -14.24 -12.52 -13.60
N SER A 100 -12.94 -12.26 -13.75
CA SER A 100 -12.30 -12.14 -15.07
C SER A 100 -12.40 -13.43 -15.88
N GLU A 101 -12.23 -14.58 -15.23
CA GLU A 101 -12.38 -15.89 -15.88
C GLU A 101 -13.81 -16.14 -16.35
N ILE A 102 -14.81 -15.84 -15.51
CA ILE A 102 -16.23 -15.98 -15.86
C ILE A 102 -16.58 -15.13 -17.08
N VAL A 103 -16.15 -13.86 -17.08
CA VAL A 103 -16.41 -12.95 -18.20
C VAL A 103 -15.76 -13.45 -19.48
N ARG A 104 -14.48 -13.89 -19.40
CA ARG A 104 -13.76 -14.47 -20.56
C ARG A 104 -14.46 -15.72 -21.10
N LYS A 105 -14.89 -16.63 -20.22
CA LYS A 105 -15.62 -17.86 -20.59
C LYS A 105 -16.93 -17.54 -21.31
N ASN A 106 -17.67 -16.54 -20.84
CA ASN A 106 -18.93 -16.10 -21.47
C ASN A 106 -18.72 -15.40 -22.82
N ILE A 107 -17.63 -14.63 -23.00
CA ILE A 107 -17.29 -14.05 -24.30
C ILE A 107 -16.87 -15.15 -25.28
N SER A 108 -16.05 -16.11 -24.85
CA SER A 108 -15.60 -17.22 -25.70
C SER A 108 -16.74 -18.15 -26.11
N SER A 109 -17.73 -18.39 -25.24
CA SER A 109 -18.87 -19.24 -25.56
C SER A 109 -19.83 -18.58 -26.55
N LYS A 110 -20.02 -17.25 -26.48
CA LYS A 110 -20.80 -16.48 -27.47
C LYS A 110 -20.21 -16.55 -28.87
N LYS A 111 -18.89 -16.39 -29.02
CA LYS A 111 -18.22 -16.47 -30.33
C LYS A 111 -18.41 -17.81 -31.05
N ARG A 112 -18.54 -18.92 -30.32
CA ARG A 112 -18.76 -20.27 -30.89
C ARG A 112 -20.20 -20.55 -31.33
N LYS A 113 -21.17 -19.78 -30.83
CA LYS A 113 -22.60 -19.98 -31.16
C LYS A 113 -23.08 -19.14 -32.36
N THR A 114 -22.26 -18.21 -32.81
CA THR A 114 -22.57 -17.28 -33.91
C THR A 114 -21.78 -17.59 -35.19
N ALA A 115 -21.08 -18.73 -35.23
CA ALA A 115 -20.29 -19.22 -36.36
C ALA A 115 -20.96 -20.47 -36.95
#